data_AF-A0A6S6LWQ7-F1
#
_entry.id   AF-A0A6S6LWQ7-F1
#
_cell.length_a   1.000
_cell.length_b   1.000
_cell.length_c   1.000
_cell.angle_alpha   90.00
_cell.angle_beta   90.00
_cell.angle_gamma   90.00
#
_symmetry.space_group_name_H-M   'P 1'
#
loop_
_entity.id
_entity.type
_entity.pdbx_description
1 polymer ?
#
loop_
_entity_poly.entity_id
_entity_poly.type
_entity_poly.pdbx_seq_one_letter_code
_entity_poly.pdbx_strand_id
1 'polypeptide(L)'
;MKMKFLRRLCLMSVLAVTLGGCGSDSNESTNNNTTPINAAELFKEQWRDLTFDADSGIIGVPTISNGKATVNFKVTSNGRPVVGVPIGNLSFGIAKLEPGTNGGGSQWVNYNVYDAASNKGKYPSVERAGVFKDNNDGTYSYTFALDVSAVKGLVDAAVPPAAGDYNMKDLGDLTYNPDRTHRVVVAITSKKSVDTWAYPLLETYERVIDFVPATGKVAADESKREIVSRDLCLKCHSGSARFTAHHGTRQNPQFCVICHTEQIKVGHHEAPRAINDNTILAPEPILDANGVQETNEAGGPAVLGTHVVNGSAVASFTAFMHRIHMGKRLTLKGYDYNDMGALVPSMSFGDNASNPRCANCHTAATAATPQGDNWKKVPNRAACGSCHDGVDFATAGTITHQGALGDGGQQTSDKLCASCHATPGYATPPSLHSDL
;
A
#
# COMPACT_ATOMS: atom_id res chain seq x y z
N MET A 1 -24.10 -28.08 -72.41
CA MET A 1 -24.95 -27.40 -71.38
C MET A 1 -24.50 -25.93 -71.28
N LYS A 2 -25.34 -24.88 -71.25
CA LYS A 2 -26.37 -24.47 -70.24
C LYS A 2 -25.73 -24.39 -68.83
N MET A 3 -25.67 -23.28 -68.09
CA MET A 3 -26.48 -22.02 -67.94
C MET A 3 -25.55 -20.83 -67.49
N LYS A 4 -25.81 -19.51 -67.42
CA LYS A 4 -26.96 -18.53 -67.43
C LYS A 4 -27.89 -18.54 -66.20
N PHE A 5 -28.15 -17.47 -65.43
CA PHE A 5 -27.95 -15.99 -65.52
C PHE A 5 -27.14 -15.45 -64.29
N LEU A 6 -26.64 -14.20 -64.14
CA LEU A 6 -26.72 -12.88 -64.83
C LEU A 6 -27.73 -11.81 -64.29
N ARG A 7 -27.18 -10.76 -63.61
CA ARG A 7 -27.74 -9.42 -63.24
C ARG A 7 -28.93 -9.33 -62.25
N ARG A 8 -28.82 -8.39 -61.28
CA ARG A 8 -29.65 -7.15 -61.24
C ARG A 8 -29.11 -6.09 -60.27
N LEU A 9 -29.07 -4.84 -60.74
CA LEU A 9 -29.05 -3.61 -59.94
C LEU A 9 -30.52 -3.15 -59.82
N CYS A 10 -30.92 -2.52 -58.70
CA CYS A 10 -32.25 -1.93 -58.58
C CYS A 10 -32.23 -0.68 -57.67
N LEU A 11 -32.54 0.49 -58.24
CA LEU A 11 -33.07 1.62 -57.48
C LEU A 11 -34.59 1.43 -57.39
N MET A 12 -35.17 1.72 -56.23
CA MET A 12 -36.57 2.12 -56.11
C MET A 12 -36.73 3.09 -54.92
N SER A 13 -37.69 4.00 -55.03
CA SER A 13 -37.80 5.19 -54.18
C SER A 13 -38.91 5.10 -53.14
N VAL A 14 -38.62 5.66 -51.96
CA VAL A 14 -39.52 6.31 -50.98
C VAL A 14 -41.02 5.96 -51.04
N LEU A 15 -41.53 5.40 -49.94
CA LEU A 15 -42.83 5.79 -49.40
C LEU A 15 -42.71 5.91 -47.87
N ALA A 16 -43.15 7.03 -47.29
CA ALA A 16 -42.93 7.35 -45.88
C ALA A 16 -44.23 7.27 -45.07
N VAL A 17 -44.26 6.43 -44.03
CA VAL A 17 -45.25 6.47 -42.95
C VAL A 17 -44.59 6.07 -41.63
N THR A 18 -44.21 7.05 -40.82
CA THR A 18 -44.11 6.93 -39.35
C THR A 18 -44.64 8.22 -38.73
N LEU A 19 -45.30 8.12 -37.58
CA LEU A 19 -45.95 9.27 -36.93
C LEU A 19 -44.91 10.15 -36.23
N GLY A 20 -45.22 11.44 -36.08
CA GLY A 20 -44.31 12.43 -35.50
C GLY A 20 -44.03 12.17 -34.02
N GLY A 21 -42.75 12.05 -33.67
CA GLY A 21 -42.22 12.36 -32.35
C GLY A 21 -41.63 13.77 -32.35
N CYS A 22 -41.63 14.46 -31.20
CA CYS A 22 -41.12 15.83 -31.12
C CYS A 22 -39.62 15.88 -31.41
N GLY A 23 -39.21 16.72 -32.36
CA GLY A 23 -37.81 17.06 -32.57
C GLY A 23 -37.33 18.03 -31.49
N SER A 24 -36.83 17.49 -30.39
CA SER A 24 -36.00 18.23 -29.43
C SER A 24 -34.54 18.01 -29.78
N ASP A 25 -33.79 19.08 -30.04
CA ASP A 25 -32.37 19.00 -30.41
C ASP A 25 -31.58 18.24 -29.34
N SER A 26 -31.01 17.09 -29.72
CA SER A 26 -29.97 16.40 -28.93
C SER A 26 -28.65 17.17 -29.07
N ASN A 27 -28.66 18.42 -28.61
CA ASN A 27 -27.44 19.17 -28.34
C ASN A 27 -26.74 18.47 -27.18
N GLU A 28 -25.84 17.54 -27.51
CA GLU A 28 -25.00 16.79 -26.57
C GLU A 28 -23.98 17.75 -25.97
N SER A 29 -24.48 18.64 -25.12
CA SER A 29 -23.69 19.64 -24.43
C SER A 29 -22.76 18.92 -23.49
N THR A 30 -21.49 18.86 -23.88
CA THR A 30 -20.36 18.66 -22.97
C THR A 30 -20.32 19.84 -22.02
N ASN A 31 -21.20 19.80 -21.02
CA ASN A 31 -21.37 20.77 -19.96
C ASN A 31 -20.13 20.78 -19.06
N ASN A 32 -19.03 21.30 -19.59
CA ASN A 32 -17.84 21.72 -18.88
C ASN A 32 -18.23 22.90 -17.98
N ASN A 33 -18.96 22.60 -16.90
CA ASN A 33 -19.39 23.56 -15.90
C ASN A 33 -18.18 23.93 -15.04
N THR A 34 -17.33 24.80 -15.61
CA THR A 34 -16.07 25.27 -15.04
C THR A 34 -16.25 26.04 -13.73
N THR A 35 -17.46 26.52 -13.46
CA THR A 35 -17.83 27.15 -12.18
C THR A 35 -17.49 26.21 -11.01
N PRO A 36 -16.52 26.55 -10.14
CA PRO A 36 -16.17 25.69 -9.02
C PRO A 36 -17.35 25.53 -8.05
N ILE A 37 -17.31 24.47 -7.23
CA ILE A 37 -18.19 24.28 -6.08
C ILE A 37 -17.38 24.49 -4.80
N ASN A 38 -17.94 25.15 -3.79
CA ASN A 38 -17.29 25.22 -2.49
C ASN A 38 -17.49 23.91 -1.72
N ALA A 39 -16.45 23.36 -1.10
CA ALA A 39 -16.52 22.17 -0.25
C ALA A 39 -17.54 22.33 0.89
N ALA A 40 -17.73 23.54 1.41
CA ALA A 40 -18.74 23.85 2.43
C ALA A 40 -20.20 23.79 1.91
N GLU A 41 -20.40 23.82 0.59
CA GLU A 41 -21.72 23.75 -0.07
C GLU A 41 -22.04 22.34 -0.58
N LEU A 42 -21.10 21.39 -0.51
CA LEU A 42 -21.30 20.04 -1.01
C LEU A 42 -22.28 19.26 -0.11
N PHE A 43 -23.31 18.68 -0.73
CA PHE A 43 -24.17 17.71 -0.07
C PHE A 43 -23.47 16.35 0.09
N LYS A 44 -24.02 15.49 0.95
CA LYS A 44 -23.50 14.16 1.32
C LYS A 44 -23.02 13.32 0.12
N GLU A 45 -23.83 13.25 -0.93
CA GLU A 45 -23.52 12.51 -2.15
C GLU A 45 -22.32 13.12 -2.89
N GLN A 46 -22.23 14.45 -2.97
CA GLN A 46 -21.12 15.13 -3.64
C GLN A 46 -19.80 15.03 -2.86
N TRP A 47 -19.86 14.97 -1.52
CA TRP A 47 -18.71 14.66 -0.64
C TRP A 47 -18.19 13.23 -0.86
N ARG A 48 -19.09 12.26 -1.05
CA ARG A 48 -18.74 10.88 -1.41
C ARG A 48 -18.12 10.83 -2.81
N ASP A 49 -18.56 11.69 -3.74
CA ASP A 49 -18.12 11.73 -5.14
C ASP A 49 -16.90 12.66 -5.38
N LEU A 50 -16.15 13.02 -4.32
CA LEU A 50 -14.96 13.90 -4.38
C LEU A 50 -13.72 13.18 -4.94
N THR A 51 -13.57 13.17 -6.25
CA THR A 51 -12.40 12.59 -6.91
C THR A 51 -11.25 13.59 -7.11
N PHE A 52 -10.04 13.07 -7.21
CA PHE A 52 -8.98 13.73 -7.96
C PHE A 52 -9.25 13.60 -9.47
N ASP A 53 -8.77 14.54 -10.28
CA ASP A 53 -9.08 14.54 -11.72
C ASP A 53 -8.67 13.23 -12.44
N ALA A 54 -9.36 12.90 -13.53
CA ALA A 54 -9.41 11.56 -14.10
C ALA A 54 -8.05 11.03 -14.58
N ASP A 55 -7.24 11.88 -15.21
CA ASP A 55 -5.98 11.48 -15.86
C ASP A 55 -4.80 11.29 -14.87
N SER A 56 -4.97 11.74 -13.61
CA SER A 56 -4.06 11.50 -12.47
C SER A 56 -4.40 12.43 -11.30
N GLY A 57 -4.88 13.64 -11.60
CA GLY A 57 -5.25 14.66 -10.61
C GLY A 57 -4.10 15.22 -9.78
N ILE A 58 -2.86 14.74 -9.96
CA ILE A 58 -1.63 15.44 -9.60
C ILE A 58 -1.19 16.24 -10.82
N ILE A 59 -0.88 17.53 -10.64
CA ILE A 59 -0.56 18.46 -11.72
C ILE A 59 0.96 18.52 -11.91
N GLY A 60 1.45 17.89 -12.97
CA GLY A 60 2.87 17.86 -13.31
C GLY A 60 3.68 16.95 -12.38
N VAL A 61 5.00 17.13 -12.40
CA VAL A 61 5.94 16.36 -11.57
C VAL A 61 6.22 17.13 -10.27
N PRO A 62 6.15 16.51 -9.08
CA PRO A 62 6.55 17.14 -7.84
C PRO A 62 8.00 17.63 -7.89
N THR A 63 8.27 18.77 -7.27
CA THR A 63 9.62 19.31 -7.12
C THR A 63 10.14 19.05 -5.71
N ILE A 64 11.46 19.03 -5.55
CA ILE A 64 12.11 19.09 -4.23
C ILE A 64 13.11 20.25 -4.26
N SER A 65 12.93 21.22 -3.37
CA SER A 65 13.75 22.44 -3.28
C SER A 65 14.07 22.74 -1.82
N ASN A 66 15.35 22.98 -1.52
CA ASN A 66 15.84 23.12 -0.14
C ASN A 66 15.31 22.01 0.79
N GLY A 67 15.41 20.76 0.33
CA GLY A 67 14.94 19.57 1.04
C GLY A 67 13.41 19.39 1.14
N LYS A 68 12.60 20.40 0.81
CA LYS A 68 11.14 20.34 0.91
C LYS A 68 10.52 19.95 -0.42
N ALA A 69 9.62 18.97 -0.39
CA ALA A 69 8.87 18.56 -1.56
C ALA A 69 7.63 19.45 -1.77
N THR A 70 7.28 19.71 -3.03
CA THR A 70 6.05 20.43 -3.41
C THR A 70 5.26 19.60 -4.42
N VAL A 71 3.97 19.40 -4.16
CA VAL A 71 3.01 18.74 -5.06
C VAL A 71 1.84 19.65 -5.37
N ASN A 72 1.43 19.68 -6.62
CA ASN A 72 0.23 20.38 -7.08
C ASN A 72 -0.82 19.34 -7.47
N PHE A 73 -2.11 19.62 -7.26
CA PHE A 73 -3.19 18.66 -7.53
C PHE A 73 -4.52 19.36 -7.82
N LYS A 74 -5.49 18.63 -8.38
CA LYS A 74 -6.82 19.12 -8.73
C LYS A 74 -7.91 18.20 -8.16
N VAL A 75 -8.84 18.78 -7.41
CA VAL A 75 -9.99 18.08 -6.83
C VAL A 75 -11.26 18.46 -7.62
N THR A 76 -12.08 17.46 -7.94
CA THR A 76 -13.35 17.63 -8.62
C THR A 76 -14.47 16.83 -7.93
N SER A 77 -15.72 17.25 -8.11
CA SER A 77 -16.90 16.45 -7.77
C SER A 77 -17.78 16.39 -9.00
N ASN A 78 -18.06 15.18 -9.50
CA ASN A 78 -18.81 14.97 -10.75
C ASN A 78 -18.30 15.85 -11.91
N GLY A 79 -16.97 15.88 -12.10
CA GLY A 79 -16.27 16.64 -13.15
C GLY A 79 -16.08 18.15 -12.90
N ARG A 80 -16.82 18.75 -11.97
CA ARG A 80 -16.69 20.18 -11.63
C ARG A 80 -15.54 20.43 -10.65
N PRO A 81 -14.75 21.51 -10.77
CA PRO A 81 -13.69 21.82 -9.80
C PRO A 81 -14.25 22.08 -8.39
N VAL A 82 -13.52 21.70 -7.34
CA VAL A 82 -13.94 21.93 -5.94
C VAL A 82 -12.91 22.77 -5.21
N VAL A 83 -13.34 23.93 -4.70
CA VAL A 83 -12.56 24.87 -3.87
C VAL A 83 -12.91 24.72 -2.39
N GLY A 84 -12.07 25.22 -1.49
CA GLY A 84 -12.31 25.24 -0.05
C GLY A 84 -12.09 23.91 0.66
N VAL A 85 -11.48 22.89 0.03
CA VAL A 85 -11.23 21.59 0.67
C VAL A 85 -10.29 21.77 1.87
N PRO A 86 -10.70 21.45 3.11
CA PRO A 86 -9.86 21.68 4.28
C PRO A 86 -8.61 20.79 4.28
N ILE A 87 -7.46 21.32 4.70
CA ILE A 87 -6.25 20.52 4.97
C ILE A 87 -6.50 19.41 6.00
N GLY A 88 -7.48 19.58 6.90
CA GLY A 88 -7.95 18.55 7.83
C GLY A 88 -8.54 17.31 7.16
N ASN A 89 -8.92 17.39 5.89
CA ASN A 89 -9.40 16.26 5.08
C ASN A 89 -8.33 15.71 4.12
N LEU A 90 -7.18 16.37 3.97
CA LEU A 90 -6.11 15.95 3.05
C LEU A 90 -4.97 15.26 3.80
N SER A 91 -4.26 14.35 3.13
CA SER A 91 -3.10 13.65 3.67
C SER A 91 -1.99 13.57 2.62
N PHE A 92 -0.75 13.86 3.03
CA PHE A 92 0.40 13.90 2.13
C PHE A 92 1.47 12.90 2.58
N GLY A 93 1.89 12.01 1.69
CA GLY A 93 2.95 11.02 1.95
C GLY A 93 4.14 11.23 1.02
N ILE A 94 5.36 11.00 1.52
CA ILE A 94 6.57 10.99 0.70
C ILE A 94 7.51 9.84 1.10
N ALA A 95 7.97 9.09 0.10
CA ALA A 95 8.87 7.95 0.26
C ALA A 95 9.89 7.88 -0.88
N LYS A 96 10.99 7.17 -0.64
CA LYS A 96 12.05 6.85 -1.60
C LYS A 96 12.05 5.33 -1.88
N LEU A 97 12.29 4.92 -3.11
CA LEU A 97 12.47 3.52 -3.47
C LEU A 97 13.96 3.15 -3.34
N GLU A 98 14.31 2.38 -2.31
CA GLU A 98 15.64 1.80 -2.20
C GLU A 98 15.74 0.47 -2.96
N PRO A 99 16.87 0.19 -3.63
CA PRO A 99 17.10 -1.09 -4.28
C PRO A 99 17.24 -2.19 -3.24
N GLY A 100 16.93 -3.42 -3.64
CA GLY A 100 17.09 -4.58 -2.78
C GLY A 100 18.56 -4.82 -2.46
N THR A 101 18.89 -5.00 -1.18
CA THR A 101 20.25 -5.38 -0.76
C THR A 101 20.34 -6.89 -0.58
N ASN A 102 21.54 -7.44 -0.83
CA ASN A 102 21.85 -8.85 -0.58
C ASN A 102 20.81 -9.87 -1.12
N GLY A 103 20.35 -9.68 -2.35
CA GLY A 103 19.40 -10.58 -3.04
C GLY A 103 17.92 -10.29 -2.78
N GLY A 104 17.59 -9.44 -1.79
CA GLY A 104 16.22 -9.06 -1.50
C GLY A 104 15.59 -8.21 -2.61
N GLY A 105 14.27 -8.02 -2.55
CA GLY A 105 13.58 -7.06 -3.41
C GLY A 105 13.79 -5.60 -2.96
N SER A 106 13.57 -4.65 -3.87
CA SER A 106 13.51 -3.22 -3.53
C SER A 106 12.41 -2.94 -2.49
N GLN A 107 12.53 -1.84 -1.75
CA GLN A 107 11.59 -1.46 -0.69
C GLN A 107 11.35 0.04 -0.69
N TRP A 108 10.14 0.45 -0.33
CA TRP A 108 9.84 1.86 -0.05
C TRP A 108 10.32 2.22 1.36
N VAL A 109 10.98 3.36 1.47
CA VAL A 109 11.45 3.96 2.73
C VAL A 109 10.73 5.30 2.87
N ASN A 110 9.84 5.41 3.86
CA ASN A 110 9.13 6.64 4.18
C ASN A 110 10.05 7.58 4.98
N TYR A 111 10.05 8.88 4.67
CA TYR A 111 10.85 9.87 5.39
C TYR A 111 10.21 10.37 6.70
N ASN A 112 8.89 10.29 6.83
CA ASN A 112 8.13 10.72 8.00
C ASN A 112 8.07 9.63 9.08
N VAL A 113 9.25 9.19 9.53
CA VAL A 113 9.44 8.06 10.48
C VAL A 113 10.23 8.45 11.74
N TYR A 114 10.45 9.74 11.95
CA TYR A 114 11.10 10.28 13.14
C TYR A 114 10.25 11.39 13.75
N ASP A 115 10.28 11.53 15.07
CA ASP A 115 9.83 12.71 15.79
C ASP A 115 10.98 13.33 16.58
N ALA A 116 11.35 14.54 16.20
CA ALA A 116 12.42 15.31 16.84
C ALA A 116 12.00 15.92 18.19
N ALA A 117 10.70 16.00 18.50
CA ALA A 117 10.23 16.52 19.79
C ALA A 117 10.38 15.47 20.91
N SER A 118 10.05 14.20 20.63
CA SER A 118 10.27 13.08 21.56
C SER A 118 11.62 12.36 21.37
N ASN A 119 12.40 12.71 20.34
CA ASN A 119 13.66 12.03 19.97
C ASN A 119 13.46 10.50 19.79
N LYS A 120 12.31 10.11 19.20
CA LYS A 120 11.91 8.72 18.97
C LYS A 120 11.67 8.45 17.48
N GLY A 121 12.03 7.24 17.05
CA GLY A 121 11.52 6.67 15.80
C GLY A 121 10.02 6.36 15.92
N LYS A 122 9.28 6.50 14.83
CA LYS A 122 7.82 6.27 14.77
C LYS A 122 7.45 5.55 13.49
N TYR A 123 6.25 4.96 13.46
CA TYR A 123 5.74 4.31 12.26
C TYR A 123 5.66 5.27 11.05
N PRO A 124 5.99 4.80 9.84
CA PRO A 124 5.66 5.46 8.57
C PRO A 124 4.27 6.07 8.53
N SER A 125 4.23 7.39 8.32
CA SER A 125 2.99 8.17 8.41
C SER A 125 2.90 9.25 7.33
N VAL A 126 1.76 9.94 7.31
CA VAL A 126 1.48 11.10 6.47
C VAL A 126 1.72 12.41 7.22
N GLU A 127 2.02 13.46 6.47
CA GLU A 127 2.21 14.82 6.96
C GLU A 127 1.00 15.71 6.63
N ARG A 128 0.80 16.76 7.44
CA ARG A 128 -0.22 17.82 7.27
C ARG A 128 0.26 19.18 7.82
N ALA A 129 1.57 19.33 8.07
CA ALA A 129 2.15 20.50 8.76
C ALA A 129 2.76 21.53 7.79
N GLY A 130 2.81 21.20 6.50
CA GLY A 130 3.37 22.01 5.43
C GLY A 130 2.49 23.17 4.98
N VAL A 131 3.02 23.94 4.03
CA VAL A 131 2.33 25.09 3.44
C VAL A 131 1.32 24.60 2.41
N PHE A 132 0.04 24.69 2.75
CA PHE A 132 -1.09 24.38 1.88
C PHE A 132 -1.65 25.66 1.24
N LYS A 133 -2.01 25.59 -0.05
CA LYS A 133 -2.65 26.67 -0.79
C LYS A 133 -3.78 26.12 -1.67
N ASP A 134 -4.95 26.74 -1.58
CA ASP A 134 -6.01 26.69 -2.59
C ASP A 134 -5.80 27.81 -3.63
N ASN A 135 -5.91 27.50 -4.92
CA ASN A 135 -5.81 28.49 -5.99
C ASN A 135 -7.17 29.13 -6.35
N ASN A 136 -8.28 28.66 -5.77
CA ASN A 136 -9.67 29.06 -6.01
C ASN A 136 -10.24 28.69 -7.39
N ASP A 137 -9.60 27.75 -8.08
CA ASP A 137 -10.02 27.13 -9.36
C ASP A 137 -10.21 25.61 -9.26
N GLY A 138 -10.16 25.07 -8.03
CA GLY A 138 -10.15 23.63 -7.72
C GLY A 138 -8.78 22.96 -7.86
N THR A 139 -7.73 23.72 -8.19
CA THR A 139 -6.33 23.30 -8.06
C THR A 139 -5.74 23.78 -6.74
N TYR A 140 -4.78 23.02 -6.25
CA TYR A 140 -4.16 23.19 -4.94
C TYR A 140 -2.65 22.96 -5.04
N SER A 141 -1.92 23.49 -4.07
CA SER A 141 -0.49 23.22 -3.87
C SER A 141 -0.23 22.85 -2.41
N TYR A 142 0.68 21.90 -2.18
CA TYR A 142 1.18 21.54 -0.87
C TYR A 142 2.70 21.42 -0.88
N THR A 143 3.37 22.18 -0.02
CA THR A 143 4.82 22.06 0.23
C THR A 143 5.04 21.49 1.62
N PHE A 144 5.65 20.30 1.70
CA PHE A 144 5.89 19.56 2.94
C PHE A 144 6.70 20.39 3.97
N ALA A 145 6.34 20.28 5.25
CA ALA A 145 7.16 20.82 6.34
C ALA A 145 8.45 20.00 6.52
N LEU A 146 8.36 18.68 6.32
CA LEU A 146 9.46 17.72 6.32
C LEU A 146 10.51 18.12 5.29
N ASP A 147 11.75 18.20 5.75
CA ASP A 147 12.94 18.32 4.91
C ASP A 147 13.51 16.91 4.72
N VAL A 148 13.37 16.32 3.53
CA VAL A 148 13.84 14.96 3.25
C VAL A 148 15.36 14.84 3.28
N SER A 149 16.08 15.94 3.09
CA SER A 149 17.55 15.97 3.16
C SER A 149 18.08 16.04 4.59
N ALA A 150 17.32 16.62 5.52
CA ALA A 150 17.68 16.72 6.93
C ALA A 150 17.40 15.45 7.75
N VAL A 151 16.41 14.62 7.39
CA VAL A 151 15.94 13.50 8.25
C VAL A 151 17.06 12.56 8.66
N LYS A 152 17.97 12.20 7.74
CA LYS A 152 19.10 11.32 8.05
C LYS A 152 19.99 11.91 9.15
N GLY A 153 20.34 13.20 9.05
CA GLY A 153 21.14 13.90 10.04
C GLY A 153 20.43 14.06 11.40
N LEU A 154 19.10 14.24 11.39
CA LEU A 154 18.29 14.29 12.61
C LEU A 154 18.24 12.95 13.34
N VAL A 155 18.21 11.83 12.61
CA VAL A 155 18.24 10.47 13.18
C VAL A 155 19.66 10.05 13.58
N ASP A 156 20.69 10.44 12.84
CA ASP A 156 22.09 10.18 13.20
C ASP A 156 22.54 10.99 14.43
N ALA A 157 21.98 12.17 14.64
CA ALA A 157 22.21 13.01 15.82
C ALA A 157 21.29 12.65 17.01
N ALA A 158 20.30 11.77 16.83
CA ALA A 158 19.43 11.33 17.90
C ALA A 158 20.23 10.53 18.93
N VAL A 159 20.25 10.98 20.18
CA VAL A 159 20.77 10.16 21.28
C VAL A 159 19.85 8.95 21.39
N PRO A 160 20.35 7.70 21.30
CA PRO A 160 19.48 6.54 21.47
C PRO A 160 18.80 6.60 22.84
N PRO A 161 17.49 6.30 22.95
CA PRO A 161 16.88 6.12 24.27
C PRO A 161 17.60 4.99 25.04
N ALA A 162 17.39 4.97 26.36
CA ALA A 162 17.96 3.92 27.21
C ALA A 162 17.62 2.51 26.68
N ALA A 163 18.51 1.55 26.94
CA ALA A 163 18.46 0.22 26.34
C ALA A 163 17.06 -0.42 26.47
N GLY A 164 16.42 -0.64 25.31
CA GLY A 164 14.98 -0.76 25.17
C GLY A 164 14.58 -0.38 23.74
N ASP A 165 13.62 0.52 23.58
CA ASP A 165 12.51 0.24 22.64
C ASP A 165 12.61 0.86 21.23
N TYR A 166 13.64 1.66 20.90
CA TYR A 166 13.70 2.34 19.58
C TYR A 166 15.04 2.14 18.86
N ASN A 167 15.19 0.97 18.23
CA ASN A 167 16.29 0.71 17.30
C ASN A 167 16.14 1.56 16.02
N MET A 168 16.80 2.72 15.99
CA MET A 168 16.75 3.65 14.84
C MET A 168 17.21 3.03 13.51
N LYS A 169 17.91 1.89 13.51
CA LYS A 169 18.30 1.17 12.28
C LYS A 169 17.11 0.60 11.52
N ASP A 170 16.01 0.28 12.20
CA ASP A 170 14.80 -0.20 11.54
C ASP A 170 14.13 0.90 10.70
N LEU A 171 14.42 2.18 10.95
CA LEU A 171 13.96 3.30 10.11
C LEU A 171 14.51 3.27 8.67
N GLY A 172 15.49 2.40 8.36
CA GLY A 172 16.05 2.23 7.02
C GLY A 172 16.97 3.36 6.58
N ASP A 173 17.37 3.36 5.30
CA ASP A 173 18.25 4.41 4.77
C ASP A 173 17.48 5.69 4.41
N LEU A 174 17.42 6.61 5.36
CA LEU A 174 16.81 7.94 5.21
C LEU A 174 17.70 8.95 4.45
N THR A 175 18.85 8.54 3.91
CA THR A 175 19.74 9.44 3.14
C THR A 175 19.04 9.90 1.85
N TYR A 176 18.78 11.20 1.72
CA TYR A 176 18.21 11.74 0.48
C TYR A 176 19.14 11.51 -0.71
N ASN A 177 18.58 10.99 -1.80
CA ASN A 177 19.29 10.74 -3.05
C ASN A 177 18.38 11.16 -4.22
N PRO A 178 18.68 12.25 -4.94
CA PRO A 178 17.79 12.79 -5.97
C PRO A 178 17.71 11.91 -7.23
N ASP A 179 18.62 10.97 -7.42
CA ASP A 179 18.64 10.01 -8.55
C ASP A 179 17.78 8.76 -8.27
N ARG A 180 17.22 8.62 -7.06
CA ARG A 180 16.26 7.57 -6.72
C ARG A 180 14.83 7.97 -7.07
N THR A 181 14.04 6.99 -7.49
CA THR A 181 12.58 7.13 -7.59
C THR A 181 12.01 7.51 -6.22
N HIS A 182 11.28 8.61 -6.19
CA HIS A 182 10.48 9.08 -5.07
C HIS A 182 9.01 8.92 -5.39
N ARG A 183 8.21 8.56 -4.39
CA ARG A 183 6.75 8.53 -4.44
C ARG A 183 6.20 9.67 -3.60
N VAL A 184 5.36 10.50 -4.20
CA VAL A 184 4.43 11.36 -3.45
C VAL A 184 3.04 10.75 -3.52
N VAL A 185 2.32 10.80 -2.40
CA VAL A 185 0.91 10.42 -2.29
C VAL A 185 0.10 11.63 -1.84
N VAL A 186 -1.05 11.85 -2.46
CA VAL A 186 -2.11 12.73 -1.96
C VAL A 186 -3.39 11.92 -1.77
N ALA A 187 -4.02 12.03 -0.61
CA ALA A 187 -5.25 11.30 -0.29
C ALA A 187 -6.31 12.19 0.37
N ILE A 188 -7.55 12.10 -0.12
CA ILE A 188 -8.73 12.70 0.51
C ILE A 188 -9.26 11.72 1.56
N THR A 189 -9.54 12.22 2.76
CA THR A 189 -9.89 11.44 3.95
C THR A 189 -11.05 12.08 4.70
N SER A 190 -12.07 11.30 5.05
CA SER A 190 -13.22 11.77 5.86
C SER A 190 -12.90 11.81 7.36
N LYS A 191 -11.84 12.54 7.76
CA LYS A 191 -11.65 12.88 9.17
C LYS A 191 -12.65 13.97 9.57
N LYS A 192 -13.27 13.82 10.75
CA LYS A 192 -14.40 14.62 11.27
C LYS A 192 -14.20 16.14 11.10
N SER A 193 -15.21 16.80 10.53
CA SER A 193 -15.40 18.26 10.58
C SER A 193 -16.86 18.68 10.36
N VAL A 194 -17.68 17.88 9.67
CA VAL A 194 -19.15 18.00 9.65
C VAL A 194 -19.78 17.14 10.75
N ASP A 195 -20.83 17.66 11.38
CA ASP A 195 -21.34 17.17 12.67
C ASP A 195 -22.24 15.91 12.54
N THR A 196 -22.30 15.12 13.61
CA THR A 196 -23.12 13.89 13.81
C THR A 196 -22.97 12.74 12.81
N TRP A 197 -22.43 12.94 11.60
CA TRP A 197 -22.44 11.93 10.53
C TRP A 197 -21.04 11.46 10.12
N ALA A 198 -20.63 10.31 10.64
CA ALA A 198 -19.41 9.61 10.20
C ALA A 198 -19.63 8.92 8.84
N TYR A 199 -19.51 9.68 7.74
CA TYR A 199 -19.59 9.11 6.40
C TYR A 199 -18.26 8.47 5.97
N PRO A 200 -18.22 7.15 5.66
CA PRO A 200 -17.12 6.58 4.91
C PRO A 200 -17.18 7.11 3.47
N LEU A 201 -16.04 7.56 2.93
CA LEU A 201 -15.92 7.76 1.49
C LEU A 201 -16.00 6.37 0.85
N LEU A 202 -17.04 6.10 0.06
CA LEU A 202 -17.24 4.76 -0.53
C LEU A 202 -16.12 4.38 -1.53
N GLU A 203 -15.44 5.40 -2.04
CA GLU A 203 -14.23 5.32 -2.85
C GLU A 203 -13.14 6.13 -2.13
N THR A 204 -11.98 5.55 -1.86
CA THR A 204 -10.88 6.26 -1.21
C THR A 204 -10.04 6.95 -2.27
N TYR A 205 -10.30 8.23 -2.49
CA TYR A 205 -9.61 8.99 -3.53
C TYR A 205 -8.18 9.28 -3.10
N GLU A 206 -7.31 8.40 -3.57
CA GLU A 206 -5.87 8.38 -3.38
C GLU A 206 -5.23 8.54 -4.76
N ARG A 207 -4.19 9.37 -4.86
CA ARG A 207 -3.35 9.52 -6.06
C ARG A 207 -1.89 9.44 -5.66
N VAL A 208 -1.10 8.81 -6.52
CA VAL A 208 0.34 8.68 -6.35
C VAL A 208 1.04 9.17 -7.60
N ILE A 209 2.28 9.63 -7.46
CA ILE A 209 3.18 9.83 -8.58
C ILE A 209 4.59 9.38 -8.19
N ASP A 210 5.19 8.58 -9.06
CA ASP A 210 6.59 8.20 -8.98
C ASP A 210 7.40 9.12 -9.89
N PHE A 211 8.48 9.70 -9.37
CA PHE A 211 9.32 10.67 -10.06
C PHE A 211 10.78 10.57 -9.63
N VAL A 212 11.72 11.06 -10.44
CA VAL A 212 13.15 11.09 -10.11
C VAL A 212 13.59 12.56 -9.98
N PRO A 213 13.77 13.09 -8.75
CA PRO A 213 14.01 14.51 -8.49
C PRO A 213 15.13 15.15 -9.33
N ALA A 214 16.26 14.47 -9.51
CA ALA A 214 17.40 14.96 -10.30
C ALA A 214 17.07 15.24 -11.77
N THR A 215 16.04 14.57 -12.31
CA THR A 215 15.66 14.66 -13.72
C THR A 215 14.45 15.56 -13.97
N GLY A 216 13.67 15.89 -12.93
CA GLY A 216 12.39 16.58 -13.04
C GLY A 216 11.30 15.79 -13.78
N LYS A 217 11.43 14.46 -13.91
CA LYS A 217 10.52 13.59 -14.70
C LYS A 217 9.80 12.56 -13.84
N VAL A 218 8.64 12.12 -14.35
CA VAL A 218 7.97 10.89 -13.92
C VAL A 218 8.96 9.72 -14.08
N ALA A 219 8.94 8.80 -13.12
CA ALA A 219 9.80 7.62 -13.13
C ALA A 219 9.47 6.70 -14.32
N ALA A 220 10.51 6.17 -14.97
CA ALA A 220 10.36 5.15 -16.01
C ALA A 220 9.93 3.81 -15.39
N ASP A 221 9.23 2.96 -16.14
CA ASP A 221 8.54 1.78 -15.58
C ASP A 221 9.47 0.80 -14.87
N GLU A 222 10.68 0.59 -15.38
CA GLU A 222 11.71 -0.25 -14.76
C GLU A 222 12.23 0.28 -13.41
N SER A 223 12.03 1.58 -13.14
CA SER A 223 12.44 2.26 -11.90
C SER A 223 11.31 2.36 -10.85
N LYS A 224 10.15 1.73 -11.10
CA LYS A 224 9.00 1.67 -10.19
C LYS A 224 9.00 0.39 -9.34
N ARG A 225 7.92 0.17 -8.57
CA ARG A 225 7.73 -1.01 -7.72
C ARG A 225 6.31 -1.59 -7.75
N GLU A 226 5.69 -1.61 -8.92
CA GLU A 226 4.29 -2.04 -9.10
C GLU A 226 4.18 -3.54 -9.38
N ILE A 227 3.94 -4.32 -8.32
CA ILE A 227 3.80 -5.78 -8.38
C ILE A 227 2.33 -6.23 -8.47
N VAL A 228 1.41 -5.51 -7.80
CA VAL A 228 -0.01 -5.90 -7.68
C VAL A 228 -0.91 -4.68 -7.91
N SER A 229 -2.01 -4.86 -8.64
CA SER A 229 -3.02 -3.81 -8.83
C SER A 229 -4.20 -3.97 -7.87
N ARG A 230 -4.83 -2.85 -7.51
CA ARG A 230 -6.04 -2.80 -6.67
C ARG A 230 -7.14 -3.73 -7.20
N ASP A 231 -7.28 -3.82 -8.51
CA ASP A 231 -8.38 -4.54 -9.16
C ASP A 231 -8.27 -6.07 -8.97
N LEU A 232 -7.06 -6.60 -8.72
CA LEU A 232 -6.88 -8.00 -8.32
C LEU A 232 -7.48 -8.27 -6.94
N CYS A 233 -7.30 -7.36 -5.98
CA CYS A 233 -7.91 -7.44 -4.65
C CYS A 233 -9.45 -7.35 -4.73
N LEU A 234 -9.98 -6.46 -5.57
CA LEU A 234 -11.42 -6.24 -5.72
C LEU A 234 -12.18 -7.44 -6.33
N LYS A 235 -11.49 -8.41 -6.95
CA LYS A 235 -12.10 -9.69 -7.40
C LYS A 235 -12.77 -10.45 -6.25
N CYS A 236 -12.22 -10.36 -5.04
CA CYS A 236 -12.79 -10.96 -3.83
C CYS A 236 -13.36 -9.89 -2.90
N HIS A 237 -12.72 -8.72 -2.81
CA HIS A 237 -13.14 -7.63 -1.94
C HIS A 237 -13.94 -6.55 -2.69
N SER A 238 -15.12 -6.92 -3.19
CA SER A 238 -16.07 -5.99 -3.82
C SER A 238 -17.44 -6.01 -3.13
N GLY A 239 -18.31 -5.04 -3.46
CA GLY A 239 -19.62 -4.89 -2.85
C GLY A 239 -19.54 -4.71 -1.33
N SER A 240 -20.35 -5.48 -0.59
CA SER A 240 -20.34 -5.49 0.88
C SER A 240 -19.09 -6.11 1.51
N ALA A 241 -18.25 -6.81 0.74
CA ALA A 241 -16.96 -7.35 1.19
C ALA A 241 -15.76 -6.44 0.84
N ARG A 242 -16.02 -5.21 0.37
CA ARG A 242 -14.99 -4.23 0.00
C ARG A 242 -14.13 -3.84 1.21
N PHE A 243 -12.83 -4.15 1.13
CA PHE A 243 -11.89 -3.84 2.20
C PHE A 243 -11.75 -2.33 2.40
N THR A 244 -11.63 -1.90 3.66
CA THR A 244 -11.74 -0.49 4.08
C THR A 244 -10.69 -0.17 5.14
N ALA A 245 -9.42 -0.28 4.76
CA ALA A 245 -8.30 -0.08 5.68
C ALA A 245 -8.35 1.33 6.33
N HIS A 246 -7.96 1.40 7.60
CA HIS A 246 -8.00 2.60 8.43
C HIS A 246 -9.35 3.34 8.36
N HIS A 247 -10.42 2.68 8.83
CA HIS A 247 -11.76 3.27 8.95
C HIS A 247 -12.37 3.75 7.63
N GLY A 248 -12.17 2.99 6.54
CA GLY A 248 -12.70 3.35 5.22
C GLY A 248 -11.98 4.51 4.52
N THR A 249 -10.69 4.71 4.82
CA THR A 249 -9.91 5.81 4.23
C THR A 249 -8.78 5.36 3.29
N ARG A 250 -8.44 4.07 3.20
CA ARG A 250 -7.40 3.57 2.28
C ARG A 250 -7.75 2.28 1.53
N GLN A 251 -7.48 2.23 0.22
CA GLN A 251 -7.67 1.05 -0.65
C GLN A 251 -6.62 0.90 -1.77
N ASN A 252 -5.82 1.93 -2.08
CA ASN A 252 -4.78 1.81 -3.11
C ASN A 252 -3.51 1.13 -2.54
N PRO A 253 -3.09 -0.06 -3.03
CA PRO A 253 -1.85 -0.70 -2.58
C PRO A 253 -0.62 0.21 -2.74
N GLN A 254 -0.63 1.12 -3.72
CA GLN A 254 0.44 2.09 -3.96
C GLN A 254 0.69 3.07 -2.79
N PHE A 255 -0.34 3.36 -1.98
CA PHE A 255 -0.21 4.12 -0.74
C PHE A 255 0.08 3.16 0.44
N CYS A 256 -0.58 2.00 0.51
CA CYS A 256 -0.32 1.01 1.56
C CYS A 256 1.19 0.68 1.68
N VAL A 257 1.90 0.50 0.55
CA VAL A 257 3.33 0.16 0.54
C VAL A 257 4.28 1.26 1.04
N ILE A 258 3.84 2.52 1.21
CA ILE A 258 4.67 3.57 1.82
C ILE A 258 4.42 3.74 3.33
N CYS A 259 3.48 2.99 3.90
CA CYS A 259 3.27 2.94 5.36
C CYS A 259 3.57 1.55 5.94
N HIS A 260 3.11 0.50 5.25
CA HIS A 260 3.41 -0.88 5.59
C HIS A 260 4.78 -1.30 5.02
N THR A 261 5.85 -0.75 5.60
CA THR A 261 7.25 -1.09 5.27
C THR A 261 7.88 -1.90 6.41
N GLU A 262 9.12 -2.36 6.29
CA GLU A 262 9.84 -2.96 7.44
C GLU A 262 10.18 -1.93 8.55
N GLN A 263 9.94 -0.63 8.31
CA GLN A 263 10.21 0.44 9.29
C GLN A 263 9.27 0.40 10.50
N ILE A 264 8.14 -0.33 10.42
CA ILE A 264 7.21 -0.52 11.55
C ILE A 264 7.79 -1.44 12.66
N LYS A 265 9.00 -2.00 12.48
CA LYS A 265 9.71 -2.69 13.56
C LYS A 265 10.22 -1.73 14.63
N VAL A 266 10.35 -0.43 14.32
CA VAL A 266 10.73 0.57 15.32
C VAL A 266 9.67 0.65 16.44
N GLY A 267 10.10 0.66 17.70
CA GLY A 267 9.21 0.51 18.86
C GLY A 267 9.11 -0.92 19.40
N HIS A 268 9.70 -1.92 18.72
CA HIS A 268 9.37 -3.34 18.98
C HIS A 268 10.55 -4.31 18.91
N HIS A 269 10.40 -5.42 19.63
CA HIS A 269 11.33 -6.53 19.69
C HIS A 269 10.78 -7.75 18.92
N GLU A 270 11.64 -8.74 18.67
CA GLU A 270 11.25 -10.06 18.17
C GLU A 270 10.26 -10.73 19.15
N ALA A 271 9.12 -11.20 18.65
CA ALA A 271 8.08 -11.76 19.52
C ALA A 271 8.52 -13.07 20.18
N PRO A 272 8.36 -13.24 21.50
CA PRO A 272 8.78 -14.46 22.20
C PRO A 272 8.00 -15.68 21.71
N ARG A 273 8.69 -16.80 21.44
CA ARG A 273 8.12 -18.02 20.86
C ARG A 273 8.36 -19.24 21.74
N ALA A 274 7.31 -19.99 22.01
CA ALA A 274 7.41 -21.35 22.54
C ALA A 274 7.86 -22.31 21.43
N ILE A 275 9.04 -22.92 21.62
CA ILE A 275 9.69 -23.78 20.61
C ILE A 275 8.96 -25.13 20.48
N ASN A 276 8.26 -25.57 21.53
CA ASN A 276 7.66 -26.90 21.65
C ASN A 276 6.25 -27.04 21.07
N ASP A 277 5.53 -25.96 20.81
CA ASP A 277 4.14 -25.98 20.30
C ASP A 277 3.88 -25.02 19.12
N ASN A 278 4.87 -24.18 18.75
CA ASN A 278 4.76 -23.10 17.76
C ASN A 278 3.81 -21.94 18.17
N THR A 279 3.56 -21.76 19.45
CA THR A 279 2.82 -20.60 19.96
C THR A 279 3.76 -19.40 20.10
N ILE A 280 3.39 -18.29 19.47
CA ILE A 280 3.86 -16.95 19.83
C ILE A 280 3.25 -16.64 21.20
N LEU A 281 4.10 -16.34 22.18
CA LEU A 281 3.68 -16.10 23.55
C LEU A 281 2.93 -14.77 23.66
N ALA A 282 2.17 -14.63 24.75
CA ALA A 282 1.33 -13.46 24.99
C ALA A 282 2.15 -12.15 24.92
N PRO A 283 1.55 -11.06 24.40
CA PRO A 283 2.27 -9.81 24.19
C PRO A 283 2.78 -9.23 25.51
N GLU A 284 4.09 -8.98 25.59
CA GLU A 284 4.77 -8.47 26.78
C GLU A 284 4.24 -7.06 27.16
N PRO A 285 4.15 -6.69 28.45
CA PRO A 285 3.71 -5.35 28.82
C PRO A 285 4.69 -4.28 28.33
N ILE A 286 4.19 -3.22 27.68
CA ILE A 286 5.00 -2.02 27.40
C ILE A 286 5.20 -1.31 28.73
N LEU A 287 6.45 -1.17 29.17
CA LEU A 287 6.81 -0.51 30.42
C LEU A 287 7.44 0.86 30.16
N ASP A 288 7.14 1.83 31.02
CA ASP A 288 7.80 3.13 31.03
C ASP A 288 9.24 3.02 31.60
N ALA A 289 9.96 4.15 31.61
CA ALA A 289 11.32 4.23 32.13
C ALA A 289 11.46 3.91 33.65
N ASN A 290 10.35 3.71 34.37
CA ASN A 290 10.30 3.34 35.78
C ASN A 290 9.83 1.88 35.99
N GLY A 291 9.51 1.14 34.91
CA GLY A 291 8.97 -0.22 34.98
C GLY A 291 7.45 -0.30 35.18
N VAL A 292 6.70 0.79 34.99
CA VAL A 292 5.24 0.84 35.10
C VAL A 292 4.61 0.60 33.73
N GLN A 293 3.59 -0.26 33.65
CA GLN A 293 2.93 -0.53 32.36
C GLN A 293 2.25 0.73 31.80
N GLU A 294 2.58 1.09 30.56
CA GLU A 294 1.96 2.21 29.83
C GLU A 294 0.48 1.93 29.53
N THR A 295 -0.27 2.95 29.11
CA THR A 295 -1.67 2.83 28.67
C THR A 295 -1.79 3.09 27.17
N ASN A 296 -2.53 2.23 26.45
CA ASN A 296 -2.76 2.36 25.01
C ASN A 296 -3.74 3.50 24.67
N GLU A 297 -3.93 3.81 23.37
CA GLU A 297 -4.83 4.89 22.92
C GLU A 297 -6.30 4.71 23.34
N ALA A 298 -6.71 3.51 23.75
CA ALA A 298 -8.05 3.20 24.27
C ALA A 298 -8.15 3.28 25.81
N GLY A 299 -7.05 3.58 26.51
CA GLY A 299 -6.99 3.64 27.98
C GLY A 299 -6.86 2.29 28.68
N GLY A 300 -6.59 1.21 27.93
CA GLY A 300 -6.26 -0.11 28.47
C GLY A 300 -4.75 -0.27 28.71
N PRO A 301 -4.32 -1.34 29.41
CA PRO A 301 -2.90 -1.66 29.57
C PRO A 301 -2.22 -1.87 28.21
N ALA A 302 -1.08 -1.20 27.98
CA ALA A 302 -0.33 -1.30 26.74
C ALA A 302 0.52 -2.58 26.72
N VAL A 303 0.45 -3.32 25.62
CA VAL A 303 1.20 -4.56 25.41
C VAL A 303 1.88 -4.54 24.04
N LEU A 304 3.10 -5.07 23.97
CA LEU A 304 3.87 -5.28 22.75
C LEU A 304 3.21 -6.41 21.96
N GLY A 305 2.27 -6.05 21.09
CA GLY A 305 1.68 -6.97 20.13
C GLY A 305 2.74 -7.72 19.31
N THR A 306 2.31 -8.72 18.56
CA THR A 306 3.18 -9.42 17.62
C THR A 306 3.56 -8.49 16.45
N HIS A 307 4.55 -7.63 16.64
CA HIS A 307 5.00 -6.64 15.66
C HIS A 307 6.19 -7.12 14.81
N VAL A 308 7.02 -8.03 15.32
CA VAL A 308 8.19 -8.61 14.62
C VAL A 308 8.20 -10.12 14.81
N VAL A 309 8.34 -10.88 13.71
CA VAL A 309 8.43 -12.35 13.71
C VAL A 309 9.46 -12.81 12.67
N ASN A 310 10.39 -13.66 13.11
CA ASN A 310 11.57 -14.14 12.40
C ASN A 310 12.38 -12.97 11.77
N GLY A 311 12.52 -11.86 12.51
CA GLY A 311 13.23 -10.64 12.13
C GLY A 311 12.50 -9.71 11.14
N SER A 312 11.30 -10.09 10.68
CA SER A 312 10.48 -9.31 9.74
C SER A 312 9.26 -8.70 10.43
N ALA A 313 8.92 -7.47 10.04
CA ALA A 313 7.69 -6.81 10.45
C ALA A 313 6.46 -7.69 10.18
N VAL A 314 5.57 -7.82 11.17
CA VAL A 314 4.34 -8.59 11.01
C VAL A 314 3.41 -7.96 9.98
N ALA A 315 3.31 -6.63 10.01
CA ALA A 315 2.43 -5.86 9.13
C ALA A 315 3.14 -5.07 8.00
N SER A 316 4.36 -5.42 7.58
CA SER A 316 4.90 -4.87 6.31
C SER A 316 4.09 -5.42 5.13
N PHE A 317 3.89 -4.67 4.05
CA PHE A 317 2.84 -4.97 3.07
C PHE A 317 3.00 -6.36 2.43
N THR A 318 4.24 -6.73 2.12
CA THR A 318 4.55 -8.07 1.59
C THR A 318 4.23 -9.17 2.61
N ALA A 319 4.61 -9.01 3.87
CA ALA A 319 4.45 -10.08 4.85
C ALA A 319 3.03 -10.14 5.45
N PHE A 320 2.39 -8.98 5.64
CA PHE A 320 1.01 -8.84 6.12
C PHE A 320 0.02 -9.51 5.19
N MET A 321 0.08 -9.19 3.89
CA MET A 321 -0.90 -9.66 2.92
C MET A 321 -0.86 -11.19 2.77
N HIS A 322 0.31 -11.82 2.85
CA HIS A 322 0.41 -13.28 2.89
C HIS A 322 -0.11 -13.87 4.21
N ARG A 323 0.32 -13.33 5.37
CA ARG A 323 -0.11 -13.83 6.69
C ARG A 323 -1.63 -13.82 6.86
N ILE A 324 -2.30 -12.70 6.53
CA ILE A 324 -3.77 -12.60 6.69
C ILE A 324 -4.57 -13.48 5.71
N HIS A 325 -4.00 -13.89 4.57
CA HIS A 325 -4.67 -14.77 3.61
C HIS A 325 -4.35 -16.27 3.81
N MET A 326 -3.20 -16.58 4.43
CA MET A 326 -2.89 -17.91 4.96
C MET A 326 -3.73 -18.22 6.20
N GLY A 327 -3.81 -17.26 7.12
CA GLY A 327 -4.60 -17.31 8.34
C GLY A 327 -4.43 -18.61 9.14
N LYS A 328 -5.51 -19.38 9.30
CA LYS A 328 -5.46 -20.68 10.00
C LYS A 328 -4.42 -21.68 9.47
N ARG A 329 -3.95 -21.53 8.21
CA ARG A 329 -2.92 -22.37 7.57
C ARG A 329 -1.47 -21.98 7.95
N LEU A 330 -1.25 -20.86 8.66
CA LEU A 330 0.06 -20.51 9.22
C LEU A 330 0.54 -21.56 10.23
N THR A 331 1.85 -21.70 10.38
CA THR A 331 2.49 -22.64 11.31
C THR A 331 2.41 -22.10 12.73
N LEU A 332 2.76 -20.83 12.92
CA LEU A 332 2.72 -20.19 14.23
C LEU A 332 1.29 -19.85 14.63
N LYS A 333 1.01 -19.94 15.92
CA LYS A 333 -0.27 -19.57 16.55
C LYS A 333 -0.04 -18.40 17.51
N GLY A 334 -1.09 -17.68 17.89
CA GLY A 334 -0.98 -16.58 18.86
C GLY A 334 -0.51 -15.22 18.29
N TYR A 335 -0.49 -15.04 16.97
CA TYR A 335 -0.33 -13.70 16.37
C TYR A 335 -1.38 -12.73 16.92
N ASP A 336 -0.97 -11.62 17.51
CA ASP A 336 -1.85 -10.51 17.91
C ASP A 336 -1.20 -9.14 17.62
N TYR A 337 -1.49 -8.59 16.44
CA TYR A 337 -0.99 -7.28 16.01
C TYR A 337 -2.07 -6.22 16.25
N ASN A 338 -1.89 -5.32 17.23
CA ASN A 338 -2.85 -4.24 17.56
C ASN A 338 -4.31 -4.74 17.71
N ASP A 339 -4.56 -5.67 18.64
CA ASP A 339 -5.85 -6.33 18.89
C ASP A 339 -6.45 -7.10 17.68
N MET A 340 -5.70 -7.24 16.57
CA MET A 340 -6.12 -8.03 15.40
C MET A 340 -5.94 -9.55 15.59
N GLY A 341 -5.59 -10.04 16.77
CA GLY A 341 -5.29 -11.46 17.00
C GLY A 341 -6.45 -12.43 16.73
N ALA A 342 -7.70 -11.95 16.77
CA ALA A 342 -8.87 -12.71 16.33
C ALA A 342 -9.03 -12.79 14.79
N LEU A 343 -8.37 -11.89 14.03
CA LEU A 343 -8.55 -11.72 12.59
C LEU A 343 -7.62 -12.63 11.77
N VAL A 344 -6.35 -12.82 12.18
CA VAL A 344 -5.43 -13.72 11.47
C VAL A 344 -5.96 -15.16 11.44
N PRO A 345 -6.47 -15.77 12.53
CA PRO A 345 -6.98 -17.14 12.48
C PRO A 345 -8.31 -17.30 11.71
N SER A 346 -9.10 -16.23 11.57
CA SER A 346 -10.44 -16.27 10.97
C SER A 346 -10.47 -15.92 9.48
N MET A 347 -9.49 -15.15 8.99
CA MET A 347 -9.34 -14.86 7.56
C MET A 347 -8.71 -16.05 6.84
N SER A 348 -9.56 -16.89 6.25
CA SER A 348 -9.16 -17.92 5.29
C SER A 348 -9.62 -17.50 3.90
N PHE A 349 -8.81 -17.76 2.86
CA PHE A 349 -9.41 -18.12 1.57
C PHE A 349 -10.44 -19.24 1.87
N GLY A 350 -11.72 -19.01 1.59
CA GLY A 350 -12.82 -19.89 2.01
C GLY A 350 -12.59 -21.34 1.58
N ASP A 351 -13.18 -22.30 2.32
CA ASP A 351 -12.75 -23.70 2.46
C ASP A 351 -12.71 -24.59 1.19
N ASN A 352 -12.77 -24.01 0.00
CA ASN A 352 -12.12 -24.57 -1.18
C ASN A 352 -10.65 -24.93 -0.87
N ALA A 353 -10.34 -26.23 -0.93
CA ALA A 353 -9.00 -26.75 -0.68
C ALA A 353 -7.96 -26.39 -1.76
N SER A 354 -8.38 -25.76 -2.86
CA SER A 354 -7.57 -25.53 -4.07
C SER A 354 -6.62 -24.32 -3.99
N ASN A 355 -5.79 -24.28 -2.94
CA ASN A 355 -4.55 -23.48 -2.81
C ASN A 355 -4.71 -21.92 -2.78
N PRO A 356 -4.01 -21.18 -1.89
CA PRO A 356 -3.74 -19.75 -2.08
C PRO A 356 -2.84 -19.50 -3.31
N ARG A 357 -3.36 -19.73 -4.53
CA ARG A 357 -2.64 -19.54 -5.79
C ARG A 357 -2.11 -18.12 -5.93
N CYS A 358 -0.81 -17.96 -6.14
CA CYS A 358 -0.15 -16.66 -6.34
C CYS A 358 -0.85 -15.82 -7.43
N ALA A 359 -1.34 -16.48 -8.49
CA ALA A 359 -2.10 -15.90 -9.60
C ALA A 359 -3.43 -15.18 -9.20
N ASN A 360 -3.91 -15.34 -7.96
CA ASN A 360 -5.07 -14.60 -7.46
C ASN A 360 -4.71 -13.11 -7.23
N CYS A 361 -3.50 -12.84 -6.73
CA CYS A 361 -3.03 -11.52 -6.31
C CYS A 361 -1.88 -10.97 -7.19
N HIS A 362 -1.16 -11.86 -7.87
CA HIS A 362 -0.06 -11.55 -8.78
C HIS A 362 -0.40 -11.91 -10.23
N THR A 363 0.25 -11.26 -11.17
CA THR A 363 0.12 -11.53 -12.62
C THR A 363 1.51 -11.58 -13.25
N ALA A 364 1.60 -11.81 -14.57
CA ALA A 364 2.79 -11.43 -15.32
C ALA A 364 2.97 -9.90 -15.29
N ALA A 365 4.14 -9.40 -15.73
CA ALA A 365 4.33 -7.96 -15.88
C ALA A 365 3.34 -7.35 -16.90
N THR A 366 2.77 -6.19 -16.58
CA THR A 366 1.86 -5.43 -17.45
C THR A 366 2.18 -3.93 -17.39
N ALA A 367 1.56 -3.10 -18.23
CA ALA A 367 1.70 -1.64 -18.12
C ALA A 367 1.18 -1.06 -16.78
N ALA A 368 0.22 -1.74 -16.13
CA ALA A 368 -0.28 -1.37 -14.80
C ALA A 368 0.57 -1.96 -13.64
N THR A 369 1.35 -3.00 -13.93
CA THR A 369 2.24 -3.70 -13.00
C THR A 369 3.55 -4.11 -13.67
N PRO A 370 4.47 -3.17 -14.01
CA PRO A 370 5.73 -3.51 -14.68
C PRO A 370 6.63 -4.47 -13.88
N GLN A 371 6.52 -4.47 -12.54
CA GLN A 371 7.19 -5.41 -11.64
C GLN A 371 6.29 -6.63 -11.30
N GLY A 372 5.24 -6.91 -12.08
CA GLY A 372 4.28 -7.98 -11.83
C GLY A 372 4.92 -9.36 -11.61
N ASP A 373 5.95 -9.71 -12.39
CA ASP A 373 6.69 -10.97 -12.26
C ASP A 373 7.55 -11.11 -10.98
N ASN A 374 7.70 -10.08 -10.14
CA ASN A 374 8.69 -10.09 -9.05
C ASN A 374 8.48 -11.23 -8.03
N TRP A 375 7.25 -11.72 -7.84
CA TRP A 375 6.93 -12.82 -6.91
C TRP A 375 7.67 -14.12 -7.22
N LYS A 376 7.96 -14.40 -8.50
CA LYS A 376 8.74 -15.57 -8.97
C LYS A 376 10.19 -15.24 -9.32
N LYS A 377 10.52 -13.97 -9.57
CA LYS A 377 11.88 -13.52 -9.93
C LYS A 377 12.75 -13.14 -8.73
N VAL A 378 12.15 -12.87 -7.57
CA VAL A 378 12.86 -12.35 -6.38
C VAL A 378 12.44 -13.10 -5.11
N PRO A 379 12.74 -14.42 -4.99
CA PRO A 379 12.51 -15.16 -3.75
C PRO A 379 13.36 -14.56 -2.61
N ASN A 380 12.74 -14.29 -1.47
CA ASN A 380 13.36 -13.61 -0.33
C ASN A 380 12.65 -13.99 0.98
N ARG A 381 13.34 -13.88 2.12
CA ARG A 381 12.85 -14.37 3.42
C ARG A 381 11.60 -13.65 3.91
N ALA A 382 11.44 -12.35 3.65
CA ALA A 382 10.26 -11.58 4.05
C ALA A 382 8.98 -12.03 3.29
N ALA A 383 9.12 -12.41 2.02
CA ALA A 383 8.02 -13.02 1.27
C ALA A 383 7.79 -14.48 1.69
N CYS A 384 8.82 -15.34 1.62
CA CYS A 384 8.66 -16.77 1.87
C CYS A 384 8.27 -17.08 3.34
N GLY A 385 8.92 -16.43 4.31
CA GLY A 385 8.64 -16.59 5.75
C GLY A 385 7.31 -15.99 6.21
N SER A 386 6.55 -15.33 5.33
CA SER A 386 5.19 -14.85 5.64
C SER A 386 4.09 -15.89 5.39
N CYS A 387 4.39 -16.92 4.58
CA CYS A 387 3.59 -18.16 4.49
C CYS A 387 4.24 -19.31 5.27
N HIS A 388 5.57 -19.37 5.30
CA HIS A 388 6.36 -20.42 5.93
C HIS A 388 6.98 -19.93 7.24
N ASP A 389 6.12 -19.34 8.07
CA ASP A 389 6.44 -18.68 9.34
C ASP A 389 7.00 -19.59 10.44
N GLY A 390 6.85 -20.92 10.31
CA GLY A 390 7.57 -21.87 11.16
C GLY A 390 9.10 -21.77 11.04
N VAL A 391 9.59 -21.34 9.86
CA VAL A 391 11.00 -21.21 9.49
C VAL A 391 11.59 -19.92 10.04
N ASP A 392 12.47 -20.04 11.03
CA ASP A 392 13.44 -19.00 11.32
C ASP A 392 14.70 -19.25 10.49
N PHE A 393 14.93 -18.39 9.50
CA PHE A 393 16.09 -18.43 8.61
C PHE A 393 17.40 -18.03 9.31
N ALA A 394 17.35 -17.38 10.47
CA ALA A 394 18.54 -17.00 11.23
C ALA A 394 19.16 -18.17 12.01
N THR A 395 18.45 -19.29 12.17
CA THR A 395 18.91 -20.48 12.92
C THR A 395 18.88 -21.73 12.04
N ALA A 396 19.99 -22.48 11.99
CA ALA A 396 20.04 -23.75 11.27
C ALA A 396 19.18 -24.82 11.97
N GLY A 397 18.42 -25.61 11.20
CA GLY A 397 17.61 -26.71 11.74
C GLY A 397 16.32 -26.29 12.43
N THR A 398 15.73 -25.15 12.06
CA THR A 398 14.38 -24.79 12.49
C THR A 398 13.31 -25.51 11.66
N ILE A 399 12.05 -25.46 12.12
CA ILE A 399 10.94 -26.21 11.52
C ILE A 399 10.68 -25.74 10.10
N THR A 400 10.87 -26.63 9.12
CA THR A 400 10.59 -26.34 7.71
C THR A 400 9.20 -26.80 7.29
N HIS A 401 8.91 -26.72 5.99
CA HIS A 401 7.62 -27.11 5.42
C HIS A 401 7.16 -28.45 6.02
N GLN A 402 5.94 -28.49 6.55
CA GLN A 402 5.26 -29.70 7.02
C GLN A 402 5.93 -30.40 8.24
N GLY A 403 6.76 -29.71 9.01
CA GLY A 403 7.23 -30.20 10.32
C GLY A 403 8.55 -30.96 10.31
N ALA A 404 9.24 -31.04 9.17
CA ALA A 404 10.55 -31.66 9.06
C ALA A 404 11.70 -30.68 9.35
N LEU A 405 12.84 -31.22 9.80
CA LEU A 405 14.13 -30.52 9.73
C LEU A 405 14.58 -30.49 8.26
N GLY A 406 14.69 -29.30 7.67
CA GLY A 406 15.06 -29.13 6.27
C GLY A 406 16.55 -28.90 6.06
N ASP A 407 17.01 -29.19 4.85
CA ASP A 407 18.40 -29.14 4.38
C ASP A 407 18.89 -27.75 3.95
N GLY A 408 17.97 -26.79 3.73
CA GLY A 408 18.26 -25.44 3.23
C GLY A 408 19.18 -24.56 4.11
N GLY A 409 19.51 -24.99 5.33
CA GLY A 409 20.50 -24.36 6.21
C GLY A 409 20.13 -22.97 6.73
N GLN A 410 21.10 -22.32 7.39
CA GLN A 410 20.97 -20.93 7.87
C GLN A 410 21.06 -19.96 6.69
N GLN A 411 20.10 -19.04 6.57
CA GLN A 411 20.04 -18.03 5.50
C GLN A 411 20.04 -16.62 6.10
N THR A 412 21.23 -16.07 6.31
CA THR A 412 21.43 -14.71 6.85
C THR A 412 21.15 -13.60 5.83
N SER A 413 21.04 -13.93 4.55
CA SER A 413 20.65 -13.01 3.47
C SER A 413 19.91 -13.73 2.34
N ASP A 414 19.26 -12.98 1.45
CA ASP A 414 18.43 -13.54 0.38
C ASP A 414 19.24 -13.94 -0.87
N LYS A 415 20.57 -13.71 -0.89
CA LYS A 415 21.47 -13.96 -2.05
C LYS A 415 21.37 -15.36 -2.64
N LEU A 416 21.13 -16.36 -1.79
CA LEU A 416 21.11 -17.77 -2.17
C LEU A 416 19.69 -18.32 -2.39
N CYS A 417 18.64 -17.55 -2.08
CA CYS A 417 17.26 -17.95 -2.33
C CYS A 417 17.05 -18.25 -3.82
N ALA A 418 17.57 -17.39 -4.71
CA ALA A 418 17.48 -17.58 -6.15
C ALA A 418 18.36 -18.71 -6.71
N SER A 419 19.41 -19.17 -6.01
CA SER A 419 20.22 -20.31 -6.49
C SER A 419 19.56 -21.66 -6.27
N CYS A 420 18.64 -21.78 -5.29
CA CYS A 420 17.89 -23.00 -5.02
C CYS A 420 16.43 -22.93 -5.51
N HIS A 421 15.85 -21.73 -5.58
CA HIS A 421 14.47 -21.47 -5.99
C HIS A 421 14.39 -20.62 -7.28
N ALA A 422 15.29 -20.88 -8.24
CA ALA A 422 15.36 -20.18 -9.52
C ALA A 422 14.11 -20.36 -10.41
N THR A 423 13.46 -21.51 -10.28
CA THR A 423 12.34 -21.96 -11.12
C THR A 423 11.39 -22.85 -10.33
N PRO A 424 10.07 -22.80 -10.62
CA PRO A 424 9.16 -23.83 -10.14
C PRO A 424 9.54 -25.18 -10.78
N GLY A 425 9.85 -26.17 -9.96
CA GLY A 425 10.09 -27.55 -10.39
C GLY A 425 11.40 -28.23 -9.92
N TYR A 426 12.43 -27.48 -9.50
CA TYR A 426 13.76 -28.10 -9.22
C TYR A 426 14.10 -28.43 -7.76
N ALA A 427 13.28 -28.00 -6.78
CA ALA A 427 13.54 -28.24 -5.35
C ALA A 427 12.26 -28.29 -4.48
N THR A 428 11.14 -28.82 -5.01
CA THR A 428 9.85 -28.85 -4.28
C THR A 428 9.12 -30.19 -4.46
N PRO A 429 8.56 -30.79 -3.38
CA PRO A 429 7.57 -31.85 -3.50
C PRO A 429 6.40 -31.43 -4.42
N PRO A 430 6.03 -32.21 -5.45
CA PRO A 430 5.07 -31.78 -6.49
C PRO A 430 3.61 -31.52 -6.05
N SER A 431 3.29 -31.49 -4.76
CA SER A 431 1.93 -31.43 -4.22
C SER A 431 1.49 -30.07 -3.64
N LEU A 432 2.42 -29.11 -3.46
CA LEU A 432 2.11 -27.79 -2.88
C LEU A 432 2.29 -26.62 -3.85
N HIS A 433 3.20 -26.75 -4.81
CA HIS A 433 3.59 -25.69 -5.75
C HIS A 433 3.44 -26.11 -7.23
N SER A 434 2.50 -27.01 -7.53
CA SER A 434 2.29 -27.62 -8.86
C SER A 434 1.85 -26.65 -9.97
N ASP A 435 1.36 -25.46 -9.59
CA ASP A 435 0.63 -24.54 -10.47
C ASP A 435 1.35 -23.18 -10.66
N LEU A 436 2.68 -23.14 -10.48
CA LEU A 436 3.51 -21.92 -10.49
C LEU A 436 4.19 -21.63 -11.85
#